data_AF-A0A1G6MZW8-F1
#
_entry.id   AF-A0A1G6MZW8-F1
#
_cell.length_a   1.000
_cell.length_b   1.000
_cell.length_c   1.000
_cell.angle_alpha   90.00
_cell.angle_beta   90.00
_cell.angle_gamma   90.00
#
_symmetry.space_group_name_H-M   'P 1'
#
loop_
_entity.id
_entity.type
_entity.pdbx_description
1 polymer ?
#
loop_
_entity_poly.entity_id
_entity_poly.type
_entity_poly.pdbx_seq_one_letter_code
_entity_poly.pdbx_strand_id
1 'polypeptide(L)'
;MGGEIMGETGVEDAKEAYQRAKAEYGQIKSEHNSVVSQRKDALNEAKRSQKKAIASLNRQIASLENDLHGKVASVGGVSLYHDRLEAGGSTYKLEHGLRVTVNTSGGRYSTTEVSGGGASIGGAVLGAAIAGVPGAVIGGRKKVKSKEIIHDDRRLYVTIESPQGGQSVNLNPDLEQQARSLAAQVPGCINQYQGLVQDIPPKIEALKAKLEEAEKDDAVLAAQGELDAALNDTERLEAARQARDEARQRYRDEKKQTKAPLFGSRAHDDHDGAGEAEEPLDDVTVSKAERAHSESPAEAVPGQRGKGLSRILWKVLGLAVIALGVFFLLGMLGGILDGYGIAFVLVCLGLGCGLVYLGIRLMRRGKAKS
;
A
#
# COMPACT_ATOMS: atom_id res chain seq x y z
N MET A 1 14.30 -36.51 -73.64
CA MET A 1 13.11 -36.03 -72.90
C MET A 1 13.18 -36.45 -71.43
N GLY A 2 14.26 -36.12 -70.70
CA GLY A 2 14.42 -36.53 -69.29
C GLY A 2 14.91 -35.43 -68.35
N GLY A 3 14.94 -34.17 -68.81
CA GLY A 3 15.50 -33.05 -68.06
C GLY A 3 14.51 -32.28 -67.18
N GLU A 4 13.23 -32.25 -67.55
CA GLU A 4 12.21 -31.44 -66.85
C GLU A 4 11.76 -32.05 -65.52
N ILE A 5 11.75 -33.38 -65.38
CA ILE A 5 11.25 -34.05 -64.17
C ILE A 5 12.25 -33.93 -62.99
N MET A 6 13.55 -33.75 -63.25
CA MET A 6 14.57 -33.66 -62.19
C MET A 6 14.67 -32.28 -61.51
N GLY A 7 14.18 -31.21 -62.16
CA GLY A 7 14.22 -29.85 -61.59
C GLY A 7 13.13 -29.61 -60.53
N GLU A 8 11.94 -30.18 -60.74
CA GLU A 8 10.81 -30.05 -59.80
C GLU A 8 11.02 -30.86 -58.52
N THR A 9 11.67 -32.02 -58.60
CA THR A 9 11.97 -32.86 -57.43
C THR A 9 12.94 -32.19 -56.46
N GLY A 10 13.96 -31.47 -56.96
CA GLY A 10 14.89 -30.74 -56.10
C GLY A 10 14.21 -29.66 -55.27
N VAL A 11 13.40 -28.80 -55.93
CA VAL A 11 12.73 -27.68 -55.27
C VAL A 11 11.77 -28.14 -54.17
N GLU A 12 11.03 -29.23 -54.37
CA GLU A 12 10.16 -29.79 -53.33
C GLU A 12 10.99 -30.41 -52.18
N ASP A 13 12.09 -31.11 -52.46
CA ASP A 13 12.98 -31.63 -51.42
C ASP A 13 13.60 -30.51 -50.56
N ALA A 14 14.07 -29.42 -51.17
CA ALA A 14 14.62 -28.28 -50.43
C ALA A 14 13.55 -27.50 -49.65
N LYS A 15 12.33 -27.43 -50.17
CA LYS A 15 11.18 -26.85 -49.46
C LYS A 15 10.82 -27.69 -48.23
N GLU A 16 10.77 -29.02 -48.36
CA GLU A 16 10.56 -29.91 -47.21
C GLU A 16 11.67 -29.76 -46.17
N ALA A 17 12.93 -29.72 -46.61
CA ALA A 17 14.08 -29.52 -45.72
C ALA A 17 13.98 -28.18 -44.96
N TYR A 18 13.58 -27.10 -45.65
CA TYR A 18 13.33 -25.82 -45.01
C TYR A 18 12.18 -25.88 -44.00
N GLN A 19 11.05 -26.52 -44.34
CA GLN A 19 9.92 -26.64 -43.40
C GLN A 19 10.29 -27.46 -42.16
N ARG A 20 11.06 -28.55 -42.32
CA ARG A 20 11.59 -29.33 -41.19
C ARG A 20 12.50 -28.49 -40.30
N ALA A 21 13.49 -27.80 -40.87
CA ALA A 21 14.39 -26.94 -40.11
C ALA A 21 13.67 -25.77 -39.42
N LYS A 22 12.63 -25.21 -40.06
CA LYS A 22 11.77 -24.18 -39.47
C LYS A 22 10.98 -24.72 -38.28
N ALA A 23 10.42 -25.92 -38.39
CA ALA A 23 9.70 -26.58 -37.31
C ALA A 23 10.62 -26.91 -36.12
N GLU A 24 11.80 -27.49 -36.39
CA GLU A 24 12.81 -27.80 -35.38
C GLU A 24 13.30 -26.54 -34.64
N TYR A 25 13.63 -25.47 -35.38
CA TYR A 25 13.97 -24.19 -34.76
C TYR A 25 12.83 -23.66 -33.88
N GLY A 26 11.57 -23.78 -34.32
CA GLY A 26 10.40 -23.41 -33.54
C GLY A 26 10.29 -24.20 -32.23
N GLN A 27 10.51 -25.51 -32.28
CA GLN A 27 10.51 -26.39 -31.11
C GLN A 27 11.63 -26.01 -30.14
N ILE A 28 12.88 -25.95 -30.60
CA ILE A 28 14.06 -25.62 -29.77
C ILE A 28 13.91 -24.23 -29.13
N LYS A 29 13.41 -23.25 -29.88
CA LYS A 29 13.13 -21.91 -29.33
C LYS A 29 12.07 -21.94 -28.24
N SER A 30 11.01 -22.73 -28.43
CA SER A 30 9.96 -22.86 -27.42
C SER A 30 10.45 -23.58 -26.15
N GLU A 31 11.29 -24.60 -26.30
CA GLU A 31 11.93 -25.32 -25.19
C GLU A 31 12.85 -24.40 -24.40
N HIS A 32 13.76 -23.67 -25.07
CA HIS A 32 14.65 -22.71 -24.43
C HIS A 32 13.86 -21.63 -23.67
N ASN A 33 12.84 -21.04 -24.29
CA ASN A 33 11.98 -20.06 -23.63
C ASN A 33 11.25 -20.63 -22.41
N SER A 34 10.80 -21.89 -22.48
CA SER A 34 10.16 -22.59 -21.37
C SER A 34 11.14 -22.77 -20.20
N VAL A 35 12.38 -23.21 -20.48
CA VAL A 35 13.42 -23.37 -19.46
C VAL A 35 13.75 -22.04 -18.80
N VAL A 36 13.99 -20.98 -19.59
CA VAL A 36 14.24 -19.63 -19.07
C VAL A 36 13.08 -19.13 -18.20
N SER A 37 11.83 -19.35 -18.64
CA SER A 37 10.64 -18.98 -17.86
C SER A 37 10.60 -19.73 -16.52
N GLN A 38 10.82 -21.05 -16.52
CA GLN A 38 10.83 -21.86 -15.30
C GLN A 38 11.92 -21.42 -14.31
N ARG A 39 13.14 -21.13 -14.79
CA ARG A 39 14.22 -20.63 -13.94
C ARG A 39 13.94 -19.24 -13.38
N LYS A 40 13.32 -18.37 -14.18
CA LYS A 40 12.87 -17.04 -13.73
C LYS A 40 11.80 -17.15 -12.64
N ASP A 41 10.87 -18.08 -12.79
CA ASP A 41 9.84 -18.33 -11.77
C ASP A 41 10.45 -18.89 -10.48
N ALA A 42 11.43 -19.80 -10.58
CA ALA A 42 12.18 -20.30 -9.43
C ALA A 42 12.94 -19.18 -8.69
N LEU A 43 13.62 -18.29 -9.41
CA LEU A 43 14.28 -17.11 -8.83
C LEU A 43 13.29 -16.19 -8.12
N ASN A 44 12.13 -15.94 -8.73
CA ASN A 44 11.09 -15.10 -8.14
C ASN A 44 10.53 -15.74 -6.86
N GLU A 45 10.35 -17.06 -6.84
CA GLU A 45 9.88 -17.76 -5.64
C GLU A 45 10.93 -17.75 -4.53
N ALA A 46 12.21 -17.96 -4.85
CA ALA A 46 13.30 -17.81 -3.89
C ALA A 46 13.33 -16.40 -3.27
N LYS A 47 13.28 -15.34 -4.10
CA LYS A 47 13.21 -13.95 -3.62
C LYS A 47 11.98 -13.67 -2.76
N ARG A 48 10.82 -14.25 -3.10
CA ARG A 48 9.60 -14.13 -2.30
C ARG A 48 9.75 -14.82 -0.95
N SER A 49 10.35 -16.01 -0.92
CA SER A 49 10.62 -16.75 0.30
C SER A 49 11.56 -15.97 1.22
N GLN A 50 12.69 -15.48 0.69
CA GLN A 50 13.64 -14.64 1.40
C GLN A 50 12.96 -13.40 2.00
N LYS A 51 12.18 -12.66 1.18
CA LYS A 51 11.45 -11.47 1.63
C LYS A 51 10.46 -11.80 2.75
N LYS A 52 9.77 -12.94 2.70
CA LYS A 52 8.86 -13.38 3.77
C LYS A 52 9.63 -13.70 5.05
N ALA A 53 10.78 -14.36 4.96
CA ALA A 53 11.62 -14.67 6.11
C ALA A 53 12.13 -13.39 6.79
N ILE A 54 12.71 -12.46 6.02
CA ILE A 54 13.18 -11.16 6.50
C ILE A 54 12.03 -10.37 7.14
N ALA A 55 10.86 -10.31 6.49
CA ALA A 55 9.70 -9.61 7.04
C ALA A 55 9.20 -10.23 8.34
N SER A 56 9.24 -11.56 8.47
CA SER A 56 8.89 -12.26 9.70
C SER A 56 9.88 -11.94 10.84
N LEU A 57 11.19 -11.98 10.56
CA LEU A 57 12.23 -11.65 11.53
C LEU A 57 12.13 -10.19 11.99
N ASN A 58 11.95 -9.25 11.06
CA ASN A 58 11.75 -7.84 11.39
C ASN A 58 10.52 -7.61 12.27
N ARG A 59 9.41 -8.32 12.02
CA ARG A 59 8.23 -8.26 12.90
C ARG A 59 8.51 -8.78 14.30
N GLN A 60 9.29 -9.85 14.43
CA GLN A 60 9.67 -10.40 15.73
C GLN A 60 10.58 -9.43 16.49
N ILE A 61 11.56 -8.83 15.82
CA ILE A 61 12.44 -7.80 16.40
C ILE A 61 11.60 -6.61 16.86
N ALA A 62 10.76 -6.05 15.98
CA ALA A 62 9.92 -4.91 16.32
C ALA A 62 8.94 -5.21 17.47
N SER A 63 8.41 -6.44 17.54
CA SER A 63 7.57 -6.88 18.66
C SER A 63 8.35 -6.86 19.97
N LEU A 64 9.56 -7.42 19.99
CA LEU A 64 10.41 -7.44 21.18
C LEU A 64 10.88 -6.04 21.59
N GLU A 65 11.20 -5.17 20.62
CA GLU A 65 11.52 -3.76 20.87
C GLU A 65 10.32 -3.02 21.47
N ASN A 66 9.10 -3.31 21.00
CA ASN A 66 7.88 -2.76 21.59
C ASN A 66 7.59 -3.35 22.99
N ASP A 67 7.92 -4.61 23.24
CA ASP A 67 7.80 -5.18 24.59
C ASP A 67 8.79 -4.52 25.57
N LEU A 68 9.93 -4.02 25.07
CA LEU A 68 10.97 -3.37 25.88
C LEU A 68 10.76 -1.85 26.05
N HIS A 69 10.35 -1.16 24.98
CA HIS A 69 10.29 0.31 24.92
C HIS A 69 8.90 0.86 24.56
N GLY A 70 7.93 -0.03 24.37
CA GLY A 70 6.60 0.32 23.91
C GLY A 70 5.80 1.11 24.93
N LYS A 71 4.77 1.77 24.40
CA LYS A 71 3.89 2.63 25.18
C LYS A 71 2.83 1.79 25.88
N VAL A 72 2.78 1.90 27.21
CA VAL A 72 1.85 1.17 28.08
C VAL A 72 0.54 1.94 28.22
N ALA A 73 0.63 3.23 28.54
CA ALA A 73 -0.54 4.08 28.79
C ALA A 73 -0.26 5.55 28.50
N SER A 74 -1.30 6.35 28.27
CA SER A 74 -1.18 7.80 28.19
C SER A 74 -2.46 8.52 28.54
N VAL A 75 -2.29 9.67 29.23
CA VAL A 75 -3.38 10.52 29.69
C VAL A 75 -2.90 11.96 29.71
N GLY A 76 -3.61 12.84 28.98
CA GLY A 76 -3.41 14.30 29.07
C GLY A 76 -1.97 14.81 28.94
N GLY A 77 -1.13 14.17 28.12
CA GLY A 77 0.29 14.58 27.96
C GLY A 77 1.27 13.91 28.92
N VAL A 78 0.79 13.00 29.78
CA VAL A 78 1.60 12.01 30.50
C VAL A 78 1.58 10.71 29.73
N SER A 79 2.73 10.11 29.46
CA SER A 79 2.87 8.83 28.75
C SER A 79 3.78 7.89 29.53
N LEU A 80 3.29 6.69 29.82
CA LEU A 80 4.05 5.60 30.41
C LEU A 80 4.49 4.64 29.31
N TYR A 81 5.79 4.36 29.26
CA TYR A 81 6.40 3.32 28.45
C TYR A 81 6.95 2.23 29.36
N HIS A 82 7.37 1.10 28.78
CA HIS A 82 7.98 0.01 29.53
C HIS A 82 9.32 0.38 30.18
N ASP A 83 10.01 1.41 29.67
CA ASP A 83 11.35 1.83 30.11
C ASP A 83 11.40 3.24 30.75
N ARG A 84 10.40 4.08 30.47
CA ARG A 84 10.37 5.50 30.91
C ARG A 84 8.96 6.04 31.11
N LEU A 85 8.88 7.17 31.80
CA LEU A 85 7.68 8.00 31.93
C LEU A 85 7.96 9.39 31.33
N GLU A 86 7.13 9.85 30.42
CA GLU A 86 7.23 11.18 29.81
C GLU A 86 6.09 12.07 30.29
N ALA A 87 6.39 13.27 30.77
CA ALA A 87 5.40 14.23 31.24
C ALA A 87 5.93 15.66 31.16
N GLY A 88 5.10 16.61 30.72
CA GLY A 88 5.46 18.04 30.75
C GLY A 88 6.75 18.39 29.99
N GLY A 89 7.13 17.58 28.99
CA GLY A 89 8.40 17.73 28.24
C GLY A 89 9.63 17.15 28.93
N SER A 90 9.49 16.51 30.09
CA SER A 90 10.57 15.78 30.77
C SER A 90 10.38 14.27 30.65
N THR A 91 11.51 13.55 30.69
CA THR A 91 11.56 12.09 30.65
C THR A 91 12.17 11.57 31.94
N TYR A 92 11.49 10.62 32.58
CA TYR A 92 11.88 9.98 33.83
C TYR A 92 12.19 8.52 33.57
N LYS A 93 13.33 8.05 34.06
CA LYS A 93 13.67 6.62 34.02
C LYS A 93 12.79 5.86 35.01
N LEU A 94 12.36 4.65 34.66
CA LEU A 94 11.65 3.77 35.58
C LEU A 94 12.64 3.12 36.55
N GLU A 95 12.92 3.82 37.66
CA GLU A 95 13.82 3.37 38.72
C GLU A 95 13.12 3.31 40.08
N HIS A 96 13.71 2.56 41.02
CA HIS A 96 13.22 2.54 42.41
C HIS A 96 13.32 3.94 43.00
N GLY A 97 12.17 4.53 43.32
CA GLY A 97 12.06 5.91 43.78
C GLY A 97 11.16 6.78 42.90
N LEU A 98 10.82 6.34 41.69
CA LEU A 98 9.79 6.98 40.89
C LEU A 98 8.40 6.73 41.50
N ARG A 99 7.68 7.81 41.79
CA ARG A 99 6.31 7.79 42.33
C ARG A 99 5.43 8.73 41.51
N VAL A 100 4.24 8.24 41.17
CA VAL A 100 3.21 9.04 40.51
C VAL A 100 1.99 9.10 41.42
N THR A 101 1.57 10.31 41.78
CA THR A 101 0.40 10.57 42.62
C THR A 101 -0.61 11.42 41.86
N VAL A 102 -1.90 11.17 42.12
CA VAL A 102 -3.00 11.86 41.46
C VAL A 102 -3.83 12.57 42.53
N ASN A 103 -3.85 13.90 42.44
CA ASN A 103 -4.55 14.79 43.36
C ASN A 103 -5.65 15.53 42.62
N THR A 104 -6.81 15.67 43.25
CA THR A 104 -7.94 16.46 42.75
C THR A 104 -8.27 17.58 43.71
N SER A 105 -8.72 18.71 43.17
CA SER A 105 -9.22 19.83 43.95
C SER A 105 -10.41 20.50 43.23
N GLY A 106 -11.16 21.34 43.93
CA GLY A 106 -12.38 21.98 43.41
C GLY A 106 -13.62 21.08 43.48
N GLY A 107 -14.75 21.56 42.96
CA GLY A 107 -16.04 20.90 42.99
C GLY A 107 -16.90 21.24 41.77
N ARG A 108 -18.11 20.69 41.73
CA ARG A 108 -19.09 20.99 40.69
C ARG A 108 -20.43 21.27 41.35
N TYR A 109 -20.97 22.45 41.11
CA TYR A 109 -22.25 22.89 41.68
C TYR A 109 -23.05 23.67 40.64
N SER A 110 -24.38 23.62 40.71
CA SER A 110 -25.23 24.44 39.85
C SER A 110 -25.90 25.55 40.66
N THR A 111 -25.90 26.75 40.09
CA THR A 111 -26.68 27.89 40.57
C THR A 111 -27.80 28.14 39.56
N THR A 112 -28.98 28.51 40.03
CA THR A 112 -30.09 28.87 39.14
C THR A 112 -30.33 30.36 39.24
N GLU A 113 -30.03 31.10 38.17
CA GLU A 113 -30.38 32.51 38.07
C GLU A 113 -31.81 32.64 37.54
N VAL A 114 -32.66 33.31 38.31
CA VAL A 114 -34.04 33.58 37.93
C VAL A 114 -34.16 35.07 37.60
N SER A 115 -34.47 35.40 36.34
CA SER A 115 -34.68 36.78 35.90
C SER A 115 -36.09 36.98 35.32
N GLY A 116 -36.76 38.03 35.79
CA GLY A 116 -38.12 38.40 35.43
C GLY A 116 -39.13 38.09 36.53
N GLY A 117 -39.73 39.15 37.09
CA GLY A 117 -40.72 39.07 38.16
C GLY A 117 -40.79 40.41 38.89
N GLY A 118 -41.50 41.38 38.32
CA GLY A 118 -41.77 42.64 39.00
C GLY A 118 -42.91 42.45 39.99
N ALA A 119 -42.60 42.12 41.24
CA ALA A 119 -43.49 42.33 42.39
C ALA A 119 -42.64 42.38 43.67
N SER A 120 -42.71 43.54 44.32
CA SER A 120 -42.30 43.90 45.68
C SER A 120 -41.89 42.77 46.65
N ILE A 121 -40.81 43.06 47.40
CA ILE A 121 -40.17 42.35 48.52
C ILE A 121 -41.13 41.84 49.64
N GLY A 122 -42.44 42.10 49.58
CA GLY A 122 -43.38 41.82 50.67
C GLY A 122 -44.35 40.64 50.52
N GLY A 123 -44.31 39.84 49.43
CA GLY A 123 -45.42 38.92 49.12
C GLY A 123 -45.09 37.51 48.60
N ALA A 124 -43.83 37.07 48.60
CA ALA A 124 -43.48 35.70 48.20
C ALA A 124 -43.02 34.91 49.43
N VAL A 125 -44.01 34.33 50.09
CA VAL A 125 -43.86 33.30 51.11
C VAL A 125 -43.02 32.15 50.56
N LEU A 126 -41.97 31.81 51.31
CA LEU A 126 -41.48 30.46 51.60
C LEU A 126 -41.99 29.35 50.66
N GLY A 127 -41.10 28.89 49.79
CA GLY A 127 -41.27 27.64 49.05
C GLY A 127 -39.91 27.04 48.80
N ALA A 128 -39.43 26.25 49.75
CA ALA A 128 -38.31 25.36 49.55
C ALA A 128 -38.55 24.51 48.29
N ALA A 129 -37.76 24.72 47.25
CA ALA A 129 -37.67 23.82 46.10
C ALA A 129 -36.37 23.03 46.22
N ILE A 130 -36.35 22.14 47.21
CA ILE A 130 -35.71 20.84 47.04
C ILE A 130 -36.63 20.06 46.08
N ALA A 131 -36.04 19.42 45.07
CA ALA A 131 -36.64 18.60 44.01
C ALA A 131 -36.93 19.32 42.67
N GLY A 132 -36.40 18.71 41.61
CA GLY A 132 -36.35 19.25 40.25
C GLY A 132 -37.71 19.46 39.57
N VAL A 133 -37.60 20.13 38.42
CA VAL A 133 -38.66 20.52 37.48
C VAL A 133 -39.46 21.78 37.93
N PRO A 134 -39.49 22.87 37.14
CA PRO A 134 -40.18 24.11 37.50
C PRO A 134 -41.70 23.90 37.48
N GLY A 135 -42.30 23.82 38.67
CA GLY A 135 -43.74 23.90 38.88
C GLY A 135 -44.27 25.31 38.57
N ALA A 136 -45.38 25.35 37.84
CA ALA A 136 -46.03 26.53 37.30
C ALA A 136 -46.24 27.68 38.31
N VAL A 137 -45.73 28.87 37.99
CA VAL A 137 -46.16 30.12 38.61
C VAL A 137 -47.46 30.57 37.94
N ILE A 138 -48.60 30.30 38.57
CA ILE A 138 -49.90 30.85 38.15
C ILE A 138 -50.07 32.21 38.82
N GLY A 139 -49.94 33.29 38.04
CA GLY A 139 -50.31 34.64 38.48
C GLY A 139 -49.24 35.69 38.31
N GLY A 140 -48.81 35.97 37.07
CA GLY A 140 -47.96 37.13 36.78
C GLY A 140 -47.68 37.26 35.29
N ARG A 141 -48.05 38.39 34.67
CA ARG A 141 -47.98 38.64 33.21
C ARG A 141 -46.55 38.78 32.64
N LYS A 142 -45.52 38.19 33.25
CA LYS A 142 -44.16 38.15 32.68
C LYS A 142 -43.55 36.76 32.86
N LYS A 143 -43.14 36.17 31.73
CA LYS A 143 -42.47 34.85 31.65
C LYS A 143 -41.18 34.89 32.48
N VAL A 144 -41.16 34.18 33.60
CA VAL A 144 -39.96 33.95 34.41
C VAL A 144 -38.97 33.13 33.57
N LYS A 145 -37.76 33.63 33.35
CA LYS A 145 -36.68 32.87 32.70
C LYS A 145 -35.73 32.39 33.79
N SER A 146 -35.72 31.08 34.04
CA SER A 146 -34.69 30.43 34.85
C SER A 146 -33.54 29.98 33.93
N LYS A 147 -32.31 30.34 34.27
CA LYS A 147 -31.10 29.82 33.62
C LYS A 147 -30.31 29.05 34.68
N GLU A 148 -30.14 27.75 34.46
CA GLU A 148 -29.19 26.96 35.24
C GLU A 148 -27.76 27.30 34.77
N ILE A 149 -26.90 27.64 35.71
CA ILE A 149 -25.48 27.92 35.52
C ILE A 149 -24.73 26.84 36.27
N ILE A 150 -24.01 26.00 35.52
CA ILE A 150 -23.16 24.97 36.10
C ILE A 150 -21.78 25.59 36.31
N HIS A 151 -21.33 25.62 37.56
CA HIS A 151 -19.97 25.97 37.94
C HIS A 151 -19.18 24.68 38.13
N ASP A 152 -18.09 24.54 37.36
CA ASP A 152 -17.13 23.45 37.47
C ASP A 152 -15.74 24.06 37.64
N ASP A 153 -15.22 24.02 38.87
CA ASP A 153 -13.89 24.51 39.23
C ASP A 153 -12.94 23.37 39.58
N ARG A 154 -13.30 22.14 39.18
CA ARG A 154 -12.46 20.95 39.40
C ARG A 154 -11.10 21.13 38.71
N ARG A 155 -10.05 20.64 39.36
CA ARG A 155 -8.69 20.55 38.85
C ARG A 155 -8.11 19.19 39.17
N LEU A 156 -7.32 18.66 38.24
CA LEU A 156 -6.65 17.37 38.38
C LEU A 156 -5.15 17.58 38.22
N TYR A 157 -4.38 17.13 39.19
CA TYR A 157 -2.94 17.25 39.23
C TYR A 157 -2.32 15.86 39.26
N VAL A 158 -1.42 15.60 38.33
CA VAL A 158 -0.55 14.40 38.36
C VAL A 158 0.82 14.86 38.80
N THR A 159 1.23 14.44 40.00
CA THR A 159 2.54 14.75 40.56
C THR A 159 3.46 13.56 40.38
N ILE A 160 4.61 13.80 39.76
CA ILE A 160 5.66 12.83 39.50
C ILE A 160 6.84 13.20 40.38
N GLU A 161 7.31 12.25 41.18
CA GLU A 161 8.47 12.40 42.05
C GLU A 161 9.49 11.34 41.64
N SER A 162 10.72 11.74 41.39
CA SER A 162 11.82 10.83 41.07
C SER A 162 13.10 11.29 41.77
N PRO A 163 14.13 10.43 41.87
CA PRO A 163 15.45 10.84 42.34
C PRO A 163 16.07 11.98 41.52
N GLN A 164 15.66 12.14 40.25
CA GLN A 164 16.13 13.17 39.32
C GLN A 164 15.36 14.49 39.44
N GLY A 165 14.37 14.55 40.35
CA GLY A 165 13.48 15.70 40.55
C GLY A 165 12.01 15.31 40.35
N GLY A 166 11.12 16.26 40.59
CA GLY A 166 9.68 16.07 40.46
C GLY A 166 8.98 17.24 39.81
N GLN A 167 7.80 16.99 39.26
CA GLN A 167 6.94 18.02 38.68
C GLN A 167 5.46 17.66 38.90
N SER A 168 4.58 18.66 38.76
CA SER A 168 3.15 18.45 38.77
C SER A 168 2.53 18.97 37.48
N VAL A 169 1.74 18.12 36.81
CA VAL A 169 1.07 18.43 35.56
C VAL A 169 -0.42 18.58 35.80
N ASN A 170 -0.98 19.71 35.37
CA ASN A 170 -2.42 19.95 35.42
C ASN A 170 -3.11 19.28 34.22
N LEU A 171 -4.09 18.44 34.50
CA LEU A 171 -4.86 17.67 33.52
C LEU A 171 -6.34 18.05 33.56
N ASN A 172 -7.07 17.66 32.52
CA ASN A 172 -8.53 17.77 32.52
C ASN A 172 -9.12 16.88 33.64
N PRO A 173 -9.95 17.43 34.55
CA PRO A 173 -10.62 16.67 35.62
C PRO A 173 -11.39 15.43 35.17
N ASP A 174 -11.94 15.44 33.96
CA ASP A 174 -12.71 14.30 33.44
C ASP A 174 -11.82 13.08 33.13
N LEU A 175 -10.49 13.24 33.17
CA LEU A 175 -9.50 12.18 32.98
C LEU A 175 -9.03 11.54 34.29
N GLU A 176 -9.63 11.86 35.44
CA GLU A 176 -9.20 11.39 36.75
C GLU A 176 -9.02 9.86 36.81
N GLN A 177 -10.00 9.10 36.32
CA GLN A 177 -9.94 7.63 36.35
C GLN A 177 -8.78 7.09 35.51
N GLN A 178 -8.52 7.69 34.34
CA GLN A 178 -7.40 7.30 33.47
C GLN A 178 -6.06 7.66 34.12
N ALA A 179 -5.96 8.83 34.75
CA ALA A 179 -4.77 9.26 35.48
C ALA A 179 -4.46 8.33 36.66
N ARG A 180 -5.48 7.93 37.45
CA ARG A 180 -5.33 6.97 38.55
C ARG A 180 -4.92 5.59 38.04
N SER A 181 -5.51 5.13 36.93
CA SER A 181 -5.13 3.86 36.29
C SER A 181 -3.68 3.88 35.82
N LEU A 182 -3.23 4.97 35.18
CA LEU A 182 -1.84 5.11 34.75
C LEU A 182 -0.89 5.08 35.95
N ALA A 183 -1.18 5.84 37.01
CA ALA A 183 -0.37 5.86 38.22
C ALA A 183 -0.27 4.47 38.89
N ALA A 184 -1.35 3.68 38.88
CA ALA A 184 -1.36 2.31 39.40
C ALA A 184 -0.52 1.33 38.59
N GLN A 185 -0.28 1.59 37.30
CA GLN A 185 0.54 0.73 36.42
C GLN A 185 2.05 0.96 36.60
N VAL A 186 2.46 2.15 37.03
CA VAL A 186 3.87 2.54 37.16
C VAL A 186 4.71 1.56 38.01
N PRO A 187 4.27 1.13 39.21
CA PRO A 187 5.03 0.16 40.00
C PRO A 187 5.21 -1.19 39.30
N GLY A 188 4.19 -1.64 38.55
CA GLY A 188 4.26 -2.86 37.76
C GLY A 188 5.32 -2.76 36.67
N CYS A 189 5.35 -1.65 35.93
CA CYS A 189 6.37 -1.41 34.91
C CYS A 189 7.79 -1.35 35.50
N ILE A 190 7.98 -0.67 36.64
CA ILE A 190 9.29 -0.61 37.32
C ILE A 190 9.79 -2.02 37.69
N ASN A 191 8.91 -2.86 38.24
CA ASN A 191 9.28 -4.21 38.66
C ASN A 191 9.55 -5.15 37.48
N GLN A 192 8.82 -4.99 36.38
CA GLN A 192 8.97 -5.83 35.18
C GLN A 192 10.19 -5.44 34.35
N TYR A 193 10.54 -4.15 34.31
CA TYR A 193 11.56 -3.62 33.42
C TYR A 193 12.93 -4.30 33.61
N GLN A 194 13.33 -4.61 34.84
CA GLN A 194 14.61 -5.30 35.10
C GLN A 194 14.69 -6.68 34.42
N GLY A 195 13.59 -7.46 34.44
CA GLY A 195 13.53 -8.74 33.74
C GLY A 195 13.55 -8.56 32.22
N LEU A 196 12.80 -7.58 31.71
CA LEU A 196 12.74 -7.29 30.27
C LEU A 196 14.12 -6.90 29.71
N VAL A 197 14.89 -6.07 30.43
CA VAL A 197 16.24 -5.64 30.03
C VAL A 197 17.25 -6.80 30.03
N GLN A 198 17.06 -7.82 30.87
CA GLN A 198 17.92 -9.00 30.87
C GLN A 198 17.54 -10.00 29.76
N ASP A 199 16.24 -10.18 29.51
CA ASP A 199 15.73 -11.23 28.63
C ASP A 199 15.63 -10.84 27.16
N ILE A 200 15.30 -9.57 26.85
CA ILE A 200 14.96 -9.14 25.49
C ILE A 200 16.19 -8.84 24.63
N PRO A 201 17.20 -8.05 25.08
CA PRO A 201 18.37 -7.75 24.27
C PRO A 201 19.08 -8.96 23.66
N PRO A 202 19.37 -10.06 24.40
CA PRO A 202 20.01 -11.23 23.78
C PRO A 202 19.14 -11.90 22.72
N LYS A 203 17.80 -11.86 22.86
CA LYS A 203 16.87 -12.39 21.86
C LYS A 203 16.86 -11.53 20.59
N ILE A 204 16.89 -10.21 20.75
CA ILE A 204 17.01 -9.28 19.61
C ILE A 204 18.31 -9.53 18.85
N GLU A 205 19.44 -9.64 19.56
CA GLU A 205 20.74 -9.94 18.95
C GLU A 205 20.72 -11.29 18.20
N ALA A 206 20.15 -12.33 18.79
CA ALA A 206 20.01 -13.63 18.13
C ALA A 206 19.12 -13.56 16.87
N LEU A 207 18.07 -12.72 16.87
CA LEU A 207 17.23 -12.51 15.69
C LEU A 207 17.92 -11.67 14.62
N LYS A 208 18.72 -10.66 15.00
CA LYS A 208 19.54 -9.88 14.07
C LYS A 208 20.58 -10.74 13.37
N ALA A 209 21.23 -11.65 14.08
CA ALA A 209 22.15 -12.62 13.47
C ALA A 209 21.43 -13.52 12.44
N LYS A 210 20.20 -13.99 12.76
CA LYS A 210 19.38 -14.74 11.80
C LYS A 210 18.93 -13.91 10.61
N LEU A 211 18.71 -12.61 10.80
CA LEU A 211 18.36 -11.67 9.74
C LEU A 211 19.53 -11.49 8.78
N GLU A 212 20.74 -11.27 9.30
CA GLU A 212 21.96 -11.17 8.49
C GLU A 212 22.20 -12.44 7.66
N GLU A 213 21.96 -13.61 8.26
CA GLU A 213 22.05 -14.88 7.54
C GLU A 213 20.98 -15.01 6.45
N ALA A 214 19.73 -14.63 6.75
CA ALA A 214 18.65 -14.64 5.76
C ALA A 214 18.87 -13.62 4.62
N GLU A 215 19.66 -12.57 4.83
CA GLU A 215 20.04 -11.62 3.79
C GLU A 215 21.08 -12.19 2.81
N LYS A 216 21.93 -13.12 3.28
CA LYS A 216 22.94 -13.80 2.45
C LYS A 216 22.38 -14.93 1.57
N ASP A 217 21.07 -15.22 1.68
CA ASP A 217 20.35 -16.38 1.11
C ASP A 217 20.98 -17.01 -0.15
N ASP A 218 21.72 -18.09 0.09
CA ASP A 218 22.36 -18.91 -0.93
C ASP A 218 21.36 -19.44 -1.97
N ALA A 219 20.08 -19.60 -1.62
CA ALA A 219 19.07 -20.09 -2.56
C ALA A 219 18.76 -19.06 -3.66
N VAL A 220 18.79 -17.76 -3.34
CA VAL A 220 18.61 -16.69 -4.34
C VAL A 220 19.82 -16.62 -5.26
N LEU A 221 21.03 -16.75 -4.71
CA LEU A 221 22.26 -16.79 -5.50
C LEU A 221 22.32 -18.00 -6.41
N ALA A 222 21.96 -19.19 -5.91
CA ALA A 222 21.88 -20.42 -6.70
C ALA A 222 20.85 -20.29 -7.83
N ALA A 223 19.63 -19.82 -7.53
CA ALA A 223 18.59 -19.64 -8.54
C ALA A 223 18.95 -18.57 -9.59
N GLN A 224 19.68 -17.53 -9.20
CA GLN A 224 20.22 -16.53 -10.13
C GLN A 224 21.26 -17.17 -11.05
N GLY A 225 22.19 -17.95 -10.50
CA GLY A 225 23.19 -18.69 -11.29
C GLY A 225 22.56 -19.68 -12.29
N GLU A 226 21.49 -20.38 -11.90
CA GLU A 226 20.76 -21.27 -12.81
C GLU A 226 20.04 -20.52 -13.94
N LEU A 227 19.47 -19.34 -13.65
CA LEU A 227 18.86 -18.50 -14.67
C LEU A 227 19.91 -17.97 -15.65
N ASP A 228 21.05 -17.51 -15.15
CA ASP A 228 22.14 -17.01 -15.98
C ASP A 228 22.72 -18.13 -16.85
N ALA A 229 22.86 -19.34 -16.31
CA ALA A 229 23.25 -20.53 -17.08
C ALA A 229 22.23 -20.84 -18.19
N ALA A 230 20.93 -20.81 -17.91
CA ALA A 230 19.89 -21.06 -18.90
C ALA A 230 19.81 -19.97 -19.98
N LEU A 231 20.08 -18.70 -19.62
CA LEU A 231 20.14 -17.60 -20.59
C LEU A 231 21.36 -17.69 -21.52
N ASN A 232 22.47 -18.20 -21.01
CA ASN A 232 23.72 -18.36 -21.76
C ASN A 232 23.77 -19.68 -22.56
N ASP A 233 22.89 -20.65 -22.29
CA ASP A 233 22.76 -21.88 -23.08
C ASP A 233 22.03 -21.60 -24.42
N THR A 234 22.76 -20.95 -25.33
CA THR A 234 22.27 -20.57 -26.67
C THR A 234 22.81 -21.46 -27.79
N GLU A 235 23.77 -22.35 -27.52
CA GLU A 235 24.47 -23.13 -28.56
C GLU A 235 23.48 -23.90 -29.45
N ARG A 236 22.52 -24.60 -28.82
CA ARG A 236 21.53 -25.42 -29.54
C ARG A 236 20.53 -24.55 -30.33
N LEU A 237 20.19 -23.37 -29.79
CA LEU A 237 19.32 -22.40 -30.43
C LEU A 237 19.98 -21.75 -31.65
N GLU A 238 21.27 -21.41 -31.53
CA GLU A 238 22.08 -20.82 -32.59
C GLU A 238 22.35 -21.82 -33.71
N ALA A 239 22.69 -23.06 -33.38
CA ALA A 239 22.84 -24.13 -34.37
C ALA A 239 21.54 -24.37 -35.16
N ALA A 240 20.39 -24.44 -34.47
CA ALA A 240 19.09 -24.59 -35.13
C ALA A 240 18.73 -23.39 -36.01
N ARG A 241 19.11 -22.17 -35.59
CA ARG A 241 18.93 -20.95 -36.40
C ARG A 241 19.76 -21.01 -37.68
N GLN A 242 21.03 -21.37 -37.57
CA GLN A 242 21.94 -21.52 -38.71
C GLN A 242 21.42 -22.57 -39.69
N ALA A 243 21.03 -23.77 -39.21
CA ALA A 243 20.49 -24.83 -40.06
C ALA A 243 19.23 -24.40 -40.82
N ARG A 244 18.33 -23.66 -40.16
CA ARG A 244 17.14 -23.07 -40.80
C ARG A 244 17.51 -22.06 -41.89
N ASP A 245 18.47 -21.18 -41.61
CA ASP A 245 18.88 -20.13 -42.53
C ASP A 245 19.60 -20.71 -43.76
N GLU A 246 20.44 -21.73 -43.58
CA GLU A 246 21.06 -22.50 -44.67
C GLU A 246 20.01 -23.22 -45.53
N ALA A 247 19.03 -23.90 -44.91
CA ALA A 247 17.97 -24.58 -45.64
C ALA A 247 17.10 -23.59 -46.44
N ARG A 248 16.83 -22.39 -45.87
CA ARG A 248 16.14 -21.30 -46.57
C ARG A 248 16.91 -20.83 -47.79
N GLN A 249 18.24 -20.73 -47.68
CA GLN A 249 19.09 -20.28 -48.77
C GLN A 249 19.14 -21.32 -49.90
N ARG A 250 19.30 -22.62 -49.58
CA ARG A 250 19.22 -23.72 -50.55
C ARG A 250 17.90 -23.72 -51.32
N TYR A 251 16.78 -23.60 -50.61
CA TYR A 251 15.46 -23.50 -51.24
C TYR A 251 15.35 -22.31 -52.21
N ARG A 252 15.90 -21.14 -51.85
CA ARG A 252 15.93 -19.96 -52.73
C ARG A 252 16.79 -20.19 -53.96
N ASP A 253 17.94 -20.83 -53.81
CA ASP A 253 18.89 -21.04 -54.90
C ASP A 253 18.35 -22.07 -55.91
N GLU A 254 17.74 -23.16 -55.45
CA GLU A 254 17.08 -24.14 -56.34
C GLU A 254 15.85 -23.56 -57.06
N LYS A 255 15.06 -22.71 -56.38
CA LYS A 255 13.96 -21.98 -57.00
C LYS A 255 14.44 -20.99 -58.08
N LYS A 256 15.65 -20.43 -57.95
CA LYS A 256 16.26 -19.58 -58.99
C LYS A 256 16.80 -20.39 -60.15
N GLN A 257 17.43 -21.54 -59.89
CA GLN A 257 17.97 -22.41 -60.94
C GLN A 257 16.87 -22.99 -61.83
N THR A 258 15.71 -23.36 -61.26
CA THR A 258 14.54 -23.83 -62.02
C THR A 258 13.86 -22.73 -62.85
N LYS A 259 14.03 -21.45 -62.47
CA LYS A 259 13.55 -20.28 -63.24
C LYS A 259 14.56 -19.74 -64.24
N ALA A 260 15.82 -20.20 -64.22
CA ALA A 260 16.83 -19.75 -65.17
C ALA A 260 16.56 -20.37 -66.56
N PRO A 261 16.33 -19.56 -67.61
CA PRO A 261 15.98 -20.10 -68.92
C PRO A 261 17.15 -20.90 -69.50
N LEU A 262 16.91 -22.18 -69.77
CA LEU A 262 17.67 -22.97 -70.72
C LEU A 262 17.39 -22.43 -72.12
N PHE A 263 18.13 -21.40 -72.54
CA PHE A 263 18.68 -21.21 -73.89
C PHE A 263 19.18 -19.76 -74.05
N GLY A 264 20.45 -19.62 -74.39
CA GLY A 264 20.85 -18.49 -75.21
C GLY A 264 20.26 -18.68 -76.61
N SER A 265 19.26 -17.86 -76.96
CA SER A 265 18.98 -17.36 -78.32
C SER A 265 17.84 -16.33 -78.30
N ARG A 266 18.23 -15.06 -78.23
CA ARG A 266 17.67 -13.86 -78.90
C ARG A 266 16.18 -13.90 -79.31
N ALA A 267 15.37 -13.05 -78.68
CA ALA A 267 14.63 -11.95 -79.34
C ALA A 267 13.85 -11.12 -78.31
N HIS A 268 13.79 -9.81 -78.56
CA HIS A 268 12.82 -8.85 -78.01
C HIS A 268 11.43 -9.47 -77.90
N ASP A 269 10.74 -9.26 -76.77
CA ASP A 269 9.49 -8.50 -76.78
C ASP A 269 9.03 -8.18 -75.35
N ASP A 270 8.34 -7.05 -75.27
CA ASP A 270 8.04 -6.29 -74.07
C ASP A 270 6.86 -6.85 -73.24
N HIS A 271 6.92 -6.47 -71.96
CA HIS A 271 5.81 -6.13 -71.05
C HIS A 271 4.91 -7.21 -70.39
N ASP A 272 4.88 -7.06 -69.06
CA ASP A 272 3.78 -7.28 -68.10
C ASP A 272 3.54 -8.70 -67.54
N GLY A 273 4.40 -9.09 -66.59
CA GLY A 273 4.19 -10.21 -65.66
C GLY A 273 3.88 -9.72 -64.24
N ALA A 274 2.66 -9.96 -63.79
CA ALA A 274 2.13 -9.66 -62.47
C ALA A 274 3.00 -10.21 -61.32
N GLY A 275 3.34 -9.34 -60.36
CA GLY A 275 4.06 -9.68 -59.15
C GLY A 275 3.22 -10.53 -58.20
N GLU A 276 3.63 -11.78 -57.99
CA GLU A 276 3.20 -12.54 -56.83
C GLU A 276 3.91 -12.01 -55.58
N ALA A 277 3.09 -11.68 -54.58
CA ALA A 277 3.47 -11.01 -53.35
C ALA A 277 4.66 -11.68 -52.65
N GLU A 278 5.75 -10.92 -52.52
CA GLU A 278 6.78 -11.19 -51.54
C GLU A 278 6.13 -11.17 -50.14
N GLU A 279 6.20 -12.29 -49.42
CA GLU A 279 5.88 -12.29 -47.99
C GLU A 279 6.80 -11.28 -47.27
N PRO A 280 6.25 -10.45 -46.36
CA PRO A 280 6.96 -9.31 -45.83
C PRO A 280 8.22 -9.74 -45.08
N LEU A 281 9.30 -9.01 -45.40
CA LEU A 281 10.54 -8.97 -44.64
C LEU A 281 10.24 -8.58 -43.19
N ASP A 282 10.29 -9.55 -42.27
CA ASP A 282 10.53 -9.25 -40.86
C ASP A 282 12.00 -8.86 -40.72
N ASP A 283 12.27 -7.60 -41.08
CA ASP A 283 13.56 -6.96 -40.94
C ASP A 283 13.82 -6.74 -39.45
N VAL A 284 14.86 -7.40 -38.97
CA VAL A 284 15.39 -7.23 -37.62
C VAL A 284 16.15 -5.92 -37.61
N THR A 285 15.51 -4.85 -37.14
CA THR A 285 16.27 -3.69 -36.65
C THR A 285 17.01 -4.09 -35.38
N VAL A 286 18.25 -4.53 -35.55
CA VAL A 286 19.27 -4.50 -34.50
C VAL A 286 19.67 -3.04 -34.29
N SER A 287 19.02 -2.34 -33.37
CA SER A 287 19.58 -1.11 -32.83
C SER A 287 20.49 -1.45 -31.65
N LYS A 288 21.77 -1.58 -31.98
CA LYS A 288 22.91 -1.47 -31.07
C LYS A 288 22.94 -0.03 -30.53
N ALA A 289 22.69 0.14 -29.24
CA ALA A 289 23.09 1.34 -28.50
C ALA A 289 23.75 0.90 -27.19
N GLU A 290 25.02 1.23 -27.08
CA GLU A 290 25.88 1.02 -25.93
C GLU A 290 25.39 1.75 -24.68
N ARG A 291 25.77 1.15 -23.55
CA ARG A 291 25.92 1.72 -22.20
C ARG A 291 26.20 3.22 -22.15
N ALA A 292 25.43 3.95 -21.33
CA ALA A 292 25.95 4.86 -20.32
C ALA A 292 24.85 5.34 -19.34
N HIS A 293 25.16 5.27 -18.04
CA HIS A 293 24.68 6.09 -16.92
C HIS A 293 23.26 5.97 -16.33
N SER A 294 23.21 5.28 -15.17
CA SER A 294 22.83 5.76 -13.83
C SER A 294 21.55 6.59 -13.57
N GLU A 295 20.86 6.18 -12.49
CA GLU A 295 19.96 6.91 -11.56
C GLU A 295 18.43 6.79 -11.73
N SER A 296 17.85 6.13 -10.72
CA SER A 296 16.56 6.39 -10.03
C SER A 296 15.22 5.97 -10.68
N PRO A 297 14.21 5.60 -9.85
CA PRO A 297 13.15 4.67 -10.24
C PRO A 297 11.89 5.40 -10.74
N ALA A 298 11.31 4.89 -11.84
CA ALA A 298 9.98 5.27 -12.27
C ALA A 298 9.15 4.03 -12.62
N GLU A 299 8.15 3.79 -11.77
CA GLU A 299 6.79 3.36 -12.08
C GLU A 299 6.59 2.25 -13.14
N ALA A 300 6.35 1.04 -12.62
CA ALA A 300 5.75 -0.04 -13.37
C ALA A 300 4.26 0.24 -13.66
N VAL A 301 3.94 0.52 -14.92
CA VAL A 301 2.58 0.46 -15.48
C VAL A 301 2.29 -0.98 -15.92
N PRO A 302 1.26 -1.67 -15.39
CA PRO A 302 0.88 -2.98 -15.89
C PRO A 302 0.02 -2.88 -17.16
N GLY A 303 0.39 -3.69 -18.14
CA GLY A 303 -0.21 -3.80 -19.45
C GLY A 303 -1.64 -4.35 -19.49
N GLN A 304 -2.30 -3.97 -20.59
CA GLN A 304 -3.67 -4.22 -20.99
C GLN A 304 -4.19 -5.66 -20.83
N ARG A 305 -5.26 -5.82 -20.04
CA ARG A 305 -6.35 -6.80 -20.28
C ARG A 305 -7.68 -6.19 -19.81
N GLY A 306 -8.67 -6.10 -20.72
CA GLY A 306 -10.05 -5.65 -20.45
C GLY A 306 -10.39 -4.21 -20.88
N LYS A 307 -10.45 -3.94 -22.19
CA LYS A 307 -10.52 -2.58 -22.79
C LYS A 307 -11.84 -1.77 -22.59
N GLY A 308 -12.86 -2.28 -21.89
CA GLY A 308 -14.13 -1.54 -21.69
C GLY A 308 -14.32 -0.94 -20.29
N LEU A 309 -14.00 -1.72 -19.24
CA LEU A 309 -14.31 -1.36 -17.85
C LEU A 309 -13.22 -0.52 -17.17
N SER A 310 -11.94 -0.73 -17.52
CA SER A 310 -10.84 -0.05 -16.82
C SER A 310 -10.80 1.45 -17.12
N ARG A 311 -11.16 1.88 -18.33
CA ARG A 311 -11.14 3.30 -18.73
C ARG A 311 -12.18 4.13 -17.98
N ILE A 312 -13.35 3.56 -17.70
CA ILE A 312 -14.41 4.24 -16.93
C ILE A 312 -14.01 4.26 -15.45
N LEU A 313 -13.48 3.15 -14.93
CA LEU A 313 -13.02 3.08 -13.54
C LEU A 313 -11.87 4.05 -13.26
N TRP A 314 -10.92 4.19 -14.18
CA TRP A 314 -9.82 5.15 -14.09
C TRP A 314 -10.30 6.61 -14.19
N LYS A 315 -11.31 6.89 -15.02
CA LYS A 315 -11.92 8.24 -15.08
C LYS A 315 -12.65 8.59 -13.79
N VAL A 316 -13.38 7.64 -13.19
CA VAL A 316 -14.07 7.83 -11.91
C VAL A 316 -13.06 7.99 -10.77
N LEU A 317 -11.97 7.21 -10.78
CA LEU A 317 -10.90 7.32 -9.79
C LEU A 317 -10.16 8.66 -9.92
N GLY A 318 -9.86 9.11 -11.14
CA GLY A 318 -9.26 10.43 -11.39
C GLY A 318 -10.14 11.58 -10.91
N LEU A 319 -11.46 11.52 -11.17
CA LEU A 319 -12.42 12.49 -10.65
C LEU A 319 -12.51 12.48 -9.12
N ALA A 320 -12.44 11.30 -8.49
CA ALA A 320 -12.45 11.17 -7.04
C ALA A 320 -11.19 11.77 -6.39
N VAL A 321 -10.01 11.58 -7.01
CA VAL A 321 -8.75 12.16 -6.54
C VAL A 321 -8.76 13.69 -6.69
N ILE A 322 -9.28 14.20 -7.80
CA ILE A 322 -9.44 15.65 -8.01
C ILE A 322 -10.42 16.24 -6.99
N ALA A 323 -11.55 15.58 -6.74
CA ALA A 323 -12.52 16.01 -5.73
C ALA A 323 -11.94 16.02 -4.31
N LEU A 324 -11.14 15.02 -3.95
CA LEU A 324 -10.41 14.96 -2.68
C LEU A 324 -9.36 16.07 -2.57
N GLY A 325 -8.62 16.36 -3.65
CA GLY A 325 -7.65 17.46 -3.68
C GLY A 325 -8.30 18.84 -3.52
N VAL A 326 -9.43 19.08 -4.21
CA VAL A 326 -10.21 20.32 -4.06
C VAL A 326 -10.80 20.43 -2.64
N PHE A 327 -11.23 19.31 -2.06
CA PHE A 327 -11.74 19.27 -0.69
C PHE A 327 -10.65 19.57 0.35
N PHE A 328 -9.43 19.08 0.14
CA PHE A 328 -8.28 19.37 1.00
C PHE A 328 -7.85 20.84 0.92
N LEU A 329 -7.88 21.42 -0.30
CA LEU A 329 -7.65 22.85 -0.51
C LEU A 329 -8.72 23.72 0.15
N LEU A 330 -10.00 23.35 0.04
CA LEU A 330 -11.10 24.05 0.73
C LEU A 330 -11.03 23.87 2.26
N GLY A 331 -10.55 22.72 2.75
CA GLY A 331 -10.30 22.48 4.17
C GLY A 331 -9.16 23.33 4.73
N MET A 332 -8.09 23.55 3.96
CA MET A 332 -7.02 24.47 4.35
C MET A 332 -7.46 25.94 4.32
N LEU A 333 -8.31 26.33 3.37
CA LEU A 333 -8.92 27.67 3.32
C LEU A 333 -10.00 27.90 4.39
N GLY A 334 -10.58 26.81 4.93
CA GLY A 334 -11.70 26.84 5.89
C GLY A 334 -11.31 26.81 7.37
N GLY A 335 -10.05 27.08 7.73
CA GLY A 335 -9.51 26.99 9.09
C GLY A 335 -10.10 27.94 10.16
N ILE A 336 -11.33 28.46 10.00
CA ILE A 336 -11.98 29.39 10.95
C ILE A 336 -13.43 29.00 11.31
N LEU A 337 -13.88 27.75 11.08
CA LEU A 337 -15.26 27.36 11.45
C LEU A 337 -15.34 26.21 12.45
N ASP A 338 -15.57 26.59 13.71
CA ASP A 338 -15.88 25.77 14.88
C ASP A 338 -16.92 24.68 14.60
N GLY A 339 -16.62 23.44 15.03
CA GLY A 339 -17.55 22.38 15.44
C GLY A 339 -18.51 21.77 14.41
N TYR A 340 -18.98 22.52 13.42
CA TYR A 340 -20.00 22.09 12.45
C TYR A 340 -19.43 21.41 11.20
N GLY A 341 -18.13 21.55 10.94
CA GLY A 341 -17.48 20.97 9.76
C GLY A 341 -17.49 19.43 9.74
N ILE A 342 -17.31 18.78 10.90
CA ILE A 342 -17.21 17.32 10.98
C ILE A 342 -18.56 16.64 10.69
N ALA A 343 -19.66 17.23 11.17
CA ALA A 343 -21.01 16.72 10.89
C ALA A 343 -21.36 16.82 9.40
N PHE A 344 -20.97 17.92 8.73
CA PHE A 344 -21.19 18.09 7.30
C PHE A 344 -20.34 17.12 6.47
N VAL A 345 -19.09 16.87 6.89
CA VAL A 345 -18.19 15.88 6.26
C VAL A 345 -18.78 14.46 6.33
N LEU A 346 -19.33 14.06 7.47
CA LEU A 346 -19.95 12.73 7.63
C LEU A 346 -21.23 12.58 6.79
N VAL A 347 -22.05 13.64 6.68
CA VAL A 347 -23.25 13.63 5.82
C VAL A 347 -22.87 13.54 4.34
N CYS A 348 -21.85 14.28 3.90
CA CYS A 348 -21.35 14.23 2.52
C CYS A 348 -20.72 12.87 2.17
N LEU A 349 -19.97 12.26 3.09
CA LEU A 349 -19.43 10.90 2.92
C LEU A 349 -20.56 9.86 2.85
N GLY A 350 -21.59 9.99 3.70
CA GLY A 350 -22.76 9.10 3.67
C GLY A 350 -23.52 9.18 2.34
N LEU A 351 -23.77 10.40 1.84
CA LEU A 351 -24.44 10.61 0.55
C LEU A 351 -23.60 10.16 -0.64
N GLY A 352 -22.28 10.41 -0.61
CA GLY A 352 -21.34 9.97 -1.64
C GLY A 352 -21.29 8.44 -1.76
N CYS A 353 -21.15 7.73 -0.64
CA CYS A 353 -21.19 6.27 -0.62
C CYS A 353 -22.55 5.70 -1.07
N GLY A 354 -23.65 6.37 -0.71
CA GLY A 354 -25.00 5.99 -1.15
C GLY A 354 -25.19 6.07 -2.67
N LEU A 355 -24.68 7.13 -3.31
CA LEU A 355 -24.76 7.30 -4.76
C LEU A 355 -23.90 6.30 -5.53
N VAL A 356 -22.70 5.99 -5.02
CA VAL A 356 -21.83 4.96 -5.60
C VAL A 356 -22.48 3.58 -5.50
N TYR A 357 -23.07 3.26 -4.35
CA TYR A 357 -23.81 2.00 -4.16
C TYR A 357 -25.03 1.90 -5.10
N LEU A 358 -25.77 2.99 -5.27
CA LEU A 358 -26.91 3.05 -6.19
C LEU A 358 -26.49 2.87 -7.66
N GLY A 359 -25.36 3.48 -8.06
CA GLY A 359 -24.77 3.30 -9.40
C GLY A 359 -24.35 1.86 -9.68
N ILE A 360 -23.72 1.19 -8.72
CA ILE A 360 -23.35 -0.24 -8.83
C ILE A 360 -24.61 -1.12 -8.92
N ARG A 361 -25.66 -0.80 -8.15
CA ARG A 361 -26.92 -1.55 -8.14
C ARG A 361 -27.71 -1.40 -9.44
N LEU A 362 -27.73 -0.21 -10.04
CA LEU A 362 -28.36 0.04 -11.33
C LEU A 362 -27.61 -0.65 -12.47
N MET A 363 -26.28 -0.66 -12.45
CA MET A 363 -25.48 -1.41 -13.43
C MET A 363 -25.69 -2.93 -13.34
N ARG A 364 -25.94 -3.49 -12.15
CA ARG A 364 -26.31 -4.92 -12.00
C ARG A 364 -27.71 -5.23 -12.55
N ARG A 365 -28.67 -4.31 -12.48
CA ARG A 365 -30.01 -4.51 -13.04
C ARG A 365 -30.08 -4.35 -14.57
N GLY A 366 -29.18 -3.58 -15.17
CA GLY A 366 -29.08 -3.44 -16.62
C GLY A 366 -28.66 -4.72 -17.36
N LYS A 367 -27.99 -5.67 -16.67
CA LYS A 367 -27.57 -6.96 -17.24
C LYS A 367 -28.64 -8.05 -17.26
N ALA A 368 -29.82 -7.80 -16.68
CA ALA A 368 -30.92 -8.78 -16.66
C ALA A 368 -31.91 -8.63 -17.84
N LYS A 369 -31.62 -7.75 -18.81
CA LYS A 369 -32.50 -7.45 -19.96
C LYS A 369 -31.77 -7.37 -21.32
N SER A 370 -30.58 -7.94 -21.47
CA SER A 370 -29.98 -8.16 -22.80
C SER A 370 -29.76 -9.63 -23.06
#